data_AF-A0A954S2E8-F1
#
_entry.id   AF-A0A954S2E8-F1
#
_cell.length_a   1.000
_cell.length_b   1.000
_cell.length_c   1.000
_cell.angle_alpha   90.00
_cell.angle_beta   90.00
_cell.angle_gamma   90.00
#
_symmetry.space_group_name_H-M   'P 1'
#
loop_
_entity.id
_entity.type
_entity.pdbx_description
1 polymer ?
#
loop_
_entity_poly.entity_id
_entity_poly.type
_entity_poly.pdbx_seq_one_letter_code
_entity_poly.pdbx_strand_id
1 'polypeptide(L)' 'MVDRNLIRQFNVQDDELAVILQELGEAQEEIDYKVGDAPDVNTIVEGRILRIEGDEVLVDIGYKSEGVVPLDEWS' A
#
# COMPACT_ATOMS: atom_id res chain seq x y z
N MET A 1 2.90 -31.33 9.97
CA MET A 1 2.47 -31.62 11.35
C MET A 1 2.31 -30.26 12.02
N VAL A 2 1.16 -29.92 12.59
CA VAL A 2 0.94 -28.59 13.18
C VAL A 2 1.63 -28.56 14.54
N ASP A 3 2.59 -27.65 14.72
CA ASP A 3 3.34 -27.51 15.96
C ASP A 3 2.47 -26.86 17.05
N ARG A 4 1.92 -27.70 17.93
CA ARG A 4 1.08 -27.27 19.06
C ARG A 4 1.79 -26.36 20.08
N ASN A 5 3.12 -26.27 20.02
CA ASN A 5 3.89 -25.37 20.87
C ASN A 5 3.74 -23.90 20.46
N LEU A 6 3.51 -23.60 19.17
CA LEU A 6 3.32 -22.21 18.73
C LEU A 6 2.05 -21.62 19.33
N ILE A 7 0.93 -22.37 19.29
CA ILE A 7 -0.37 -21.91 19.79
C ILE A 7 -0.31 -21.52 21.28
N ARG A 8 0.52 -22.21 22.08
CA ARG A 8 0.68 -21.91 23.51
C ARG A 8 1.60 -20.72 23.80
N GLN A 9 2.55 -20.43 22.92
CA GLN A 9 3.46 -19.28 23.04
C GLN A 9 2.80 -17.97 22.58
N PHE A 10 1.79 -18.07 21.71
CA PHE A 10 0.99 -16.93 21.23
C PHE A 10 -0.42 -16.88 21.85
N ASN A 11 -0.59 -17.41 23.07
CA ASN A 11 -1.86 -17.31 23.81
C ASN A 11 -2.01 -15.89 24.38
N VAL A 12 -2.11 -14.92 23.48
CA VAL A 12 -2.41 -13.52 23.80
C VAL A 12 -3.77 -13.51 24.47
N GLN A 13 -3.87 -12.87 25.64
CA GLN A 13 -5.14 -12.74 26.33
C GLN A 13 -6.04 -11.77 25.55
N ASP A 14 -7.35 -12.02 25.53
CA ASP A 14 -8.31 -11.19 24.77
C ASP A 14 -8.19 -9.69 25.12
N ASP A 15 -7.81 -9.37 26.37
CA ASP A 15 -7.59 -8.02 26.85
C ASP A 15 -6.35 -7.35 26.20
N GLU A 16 -5.27 -8.10 25.98
CA GLU A 16 -4.06 -7.59 25.32
C GLU A 16 -4.30 -7.43 23.81
N LEU A 17 -5.08 -8.33 23.20
CA LEU A 17 -5.51 -8.22 21.80
C LEU A 17 -6.36 -6.96 21.58
N ALA A 18 -7.28 -6.64 22.49
CA ALA A 18 -8.13 -5.47 22.40
C ALA A 18 -7.32 -4.16 22.42
N VAL A 19 -6.30 -4.06 23.28
CA VAL A 19 -5.42 -2.89 23.36
C VAL A 19 -4.60 -2.74 22.07
N ILE A 20 -4.00 -3.82 21.56
CA ILE A 20 -3.21 -3.78 20.33
C ILE A 20 -4.10 -3.41 19.12
N LEU A 21 -5.32 -3.95 19.05
CA LEU A 21 -6.28 -3.61 18.00
C LEU A 21 -6.74 -2.15 18.06
N GLN A 22 -6.93 -1.62 19.28
CA GLN A 22 -7.27 -0.21 19.46
C GLN A 22 -6.10 0.69 19.05
N GLU A 23 -4.88 0.38 19.46
CA GLU A 23 -3.68 1.14 19.11
C GLU A 23 -3.38 1.11 17.60
N LEU A 24 -3.60 -0.05 16.95
CA LEU A 24 -3.52 -0.16 15.49
C LEU A 24 -4.67 0.57 14.78
N GLY A 25 -5.87 0.54 15.35
CA GLY A 25 -7.04 1.25 14.81
C GLY A 25 -6.89 2.77 14.86
N GLU A 26 -6.25 3.30 15.91
CA GLU A 26 -5.89 4.72 16.03
C GLU A 26 -4.77 5.10 15.05
N ALA A 27 -3.83 4.19 14.76
CA ALA A 27 -2.83 4.38 13.69
C ALA A 27 -3.42 4.24 12.26
N GLN A 28 -4.64 3.72 12.13
CA GLN A 28 -5.30 3.49 10.84
C GLN A 28 -5.87 4.77 10.21
N GLU A 29 -6.04 5.87 10.98
CA GLU A 29 -6.52 7.15 10.44
C GLU A 29 -5.54 7.78 9.43
N GLU A 30 -4.29 7.32 9.35
CA GLU A 30 -3.31 7.77 8.35
C GLU A 30 -3.03 6.74 7.25
N ILE A 31 -3.71 5.58 7.26
CA ILE A 31 -3.71 4.66 6.12
C ILE A 31 -5.05 4.84 5.39
N ASP A 32 -5.20 6.03 4.82
CA ASP A 32 -6.13 6.30 3.72
C ASP A 32 -5.65 5.51 2.48
N TYR A 33 -5.74 4.18 2.56
CA TYR A 33 -5.64 3.35 1.37
C TYR A 33 -6.87 3.70 0.55
N LYS A 34 -6.72 4.65 -0.38
CA LYS A 34 -7.76 5.10 -1.31
C LYS A 34 -8.15 3.95 -2.25
N VAL A 35 -8.91 3.00 -1.72
CA VAL A 35 -9.49 1.88 -2.47
C VAL A 35 -10.71 2.34 -3.30
N GLY A 36 -11.15 3.60 -3.17
CA GLY A 36 -12.43 4.05 -3.73
C GLY A 36 -12.38 5.04 -4.89
N ASP A 37 -11.30 5.79 -5.07
CA ASP A 37 -11.28 6.94 -5.99
C ASP A 37 -10.17 6.74 -7.03
N ALA A 38 -10.47 5.97 -8.08
CA ALA A 38 -9.58 5.92 -9.22
C ALA A 38 -9.55 7.33 -9.84
N PRO A 39 -8.37 7.88 -10.17
CA PRO A 39 -8.29 9.21 -10.77
C PRO A 39 -9.07 9.26 -12.09
N ASP A 40 -9.90 10.29 -12.26
CA ASP A 40 -10.62 10.56 -13.51
C ASP A 40 -9.67 10.95 -14.65
N VAL A 41 -10.14 10.85 -15.90
CA VAL A 41 -9.38 11.27 -17.09
C VAL A 41 -9.03 12.76 -16.99
N ASN A 42 -7.79 13.12 -17.34
CA ASN A 42 -7.21 14.47 -17.22
C ASN A 42 -6.97 14.96 -15.78
N THR A 43 -6.91 14.05 -14.81
CA THR A 43 -6.47 14.40 -13.45
C THR A 43 -4.94 14.42 -13.37
N ILE A 44 -4.39 15.41 -12.68
CA ILE A 44 -2.95 15.46 -12.37
C ILE A 44 -2.72 14.69 -11.07
N VAL A 45 -1.79 13.74 -11.10
CA VAL A 45 -1.41 12.91 -9.95
C VAL A 45 0.08 13.01 -9.69
N GLU A 46 0.48 12.89 -8.43
CA GLU A 46 1.88 12.75 -8.05
C GLU A 46 2.29 11.29 -8.17
N GLY A 47 3.49 11.04 -8.70
CA GLY A 47 4.02 9.70 -8.87
C GLY A 47 5.53 9.64 -8.74
N ARG A 48 6.04 8.45 -8.45
CA ARG A 48 7.47 8.16 -8.29
C ARG A 48 7.97 7.34 -9.47
N ILE A 49 9.08 7.77 -10.07
CA ILE A 49 9.75 7.00 -11.12
C ILE A 49 10.39 5.75 -10.48
N LEU A 50 10.02 4.58 -10.97
CA LEU A 50 10.59 3.31 -10.53
C LEU A 50 11.80 2.92 -11.39
N ARG A 51 11.65 2.98 -12.72
CA ARG A 51 12.69 2.60 -13.69
C ARG A 51 12.42 3.18 -15.06
N ILE A 52 13.45 3.14 -15.91
CA ILE A 52 13.40 3.51 -17.33
C ILE A 52 13.81 2.29 -18.13
N GLU A 53 12.98 1.85 -19.07
CA GLU A 53 13.24 0.73 -19.98
C GLU A 53 13.12 1.21 -21.43
N GLY A 54 14.25 1.36 -22.12
CA GLY A 54 14.25 1.82 -23.50
C GLY A 54 13.67 3.22 -23.65
N ASP A 55 12.53 3.31 -24.30
CA ASP A 55 11.71 4.49 -24.58
C ASP A 55 10.53 4.66 -23.60
N GLU A 56 10.39 3.78 -22.61
CA GLU A 56 9.32 3.79 -21.63
C GLU A 56 9.82 4.11 -20.21
N VAL A 57 9.05 4.91 -19.46
CA VAL A 57 9.30 5.24 -18.05
C VAL A 57 8.18 4.64 -17.21
N LEU A 58 8.51 3.76 -16.27
CA LEU A 58 7.57 3.23 -15.29
C LEU A 58 7.44 4.17 -14.09
N VAL A 59 6.20 4.53 -13.77
CA VAL A 59 5.83 5.46 -12.70
C VAL A 59 4.85 4.78 -11.75
N ASP A 60 5.19 4.75 -10.47
CA ASP A 60 4.29 4.36 -9.39
C ASP A 60 3.46 5.59 -8.97
N ILE A 61 2.13 5.50 -9.07
CA ILE A 61 1.20 6.57 -8.69
C ILE A 61 0.56 6.34 -7.32
N GLY A 62 1.04 5.37 -6.54
CA GLY A 62 0.50 5.07 -5.20
C GLY A 62 -0.86 4.36 -5.21
N TYR A 63 -1.31 3.88 -6.37
CA TYR A 63 -2.52 3.07 -6.53
C TYR A 63 -2.16 1.60 -6.78
N LYS A 64 -3.17 0.75 -7.03
CA LYS A 64 -2.98 -0.66 -7.40
C LYS A 64 -2.30 -0.85 -8.78
N SER A 65 -2.21 0.21 -9.58
CA SER A 65 -1.73 0.17 -10.95
C SER A 65 -0.53 1.09 -11.13
N GLU A 66 0.47 0.60 -11.86
CA GLU A 66 1.63 1.36 -12.32
C GLU A 66 1.27 2.07 -13.63
N GLY A 67 1.85 3.25 -13.87
CA GLY A 67 1.75 4.01 -15.11
C GLY A 67 2.99 3.83 -15.99
N VAL A 68 2.80 3.89 -17.30
CA VAL A 68 3.89 3.92 -18.29
C VAL A 68 3.79 5.22 -19.08
N VAL A 69 4.89 5.97 -19.14
CA VAL A 69 4.98 7.25 -19.85
C VAL A 69 6.12 7.16 -20.87
N PRO A 70 5.89 7.49 -22.16
CA PRO A 70 6.95 7.58 -23.16
C PRO A 70 8.01 8.62 -22.76
N LEU A 71 9.28 8.33 -23.06
CA LEU A 71 10.39 9.21 -22.70
C LEU A 71 10.32 10.58 -23.42
N ASP A 72 9.71 10.61 -24.61
CA ASP A 72 9.49 11.83 -25.40
C ASP A 72 8.51 12.83 -24.75
N GLU A 73 7.68 12.41 -23.80
CA GLU A 73 6.73 13.28 -23.08
C GLU A 73 7.41 14.17 -22.01
N TRP A 74 8.73 13.98 -21.79
CA TRP A 74 9.50 14.74 -20.80
C TRP A 74 10.21 15.99 -21.37
N SER A 75 10.07 16.27 -22.67
CA SER A 75 10.73 17.40 -23.35
C SER A 75 9.82 18.57 -23.70
#